data_AF-A0A2S7PMA5-F1
#
_entry.id   AF-A0A2S7PMA5-F1
#
_cell.length_a   1.000
_cell.length_b   1.000
_cell.length_c   1.000
_cell.angle_alpha   90.00
_cell.angle_beta   90.00
_cell.angle_gamma   90.00
#
_symmetry.space_group_name_H-M   'P 1'
#
loop_
_entity.id
_entity.type
_entity.pdbx_description
1 polymer ?
#
loop_
_entity_poly.entity_id
_entity_poly.type
_entity_poly.pdbx_seq_one_letter_code
_entity_poly.pdbx_strand_id
1 'polypeptide(L)'
;MWSVSRRSIMWDLQRNGGNVVATTERILSGRGLENPPQSFQPPPPAQTPTSSTPTPAAKPAQPDLITRYNLKAKLAAQEAEAQAQAQAAAVESETKPKQGGQSWSTNKGERQALLQKRREEMILAARRKMEERVKAEKAMSG
;
A
#
# COMPACT_ATOMS: atom_id res chain seq x y z
N MET A 1 -13.77 2.85 -31.35
CA MET A 1 -13.26 3.52 -30.15
C MET A 1 -14.02 2.99 -28.94
N TRP A 2 -13.44 2.08 -28.16
CA TRP A 2 -14.11 1.48 -27.01
C TRP A 2 -13.93 2.42 -25.82
N SER A 3 -14.83 3.39 -25.67
CA SER A 3 -14.83 4.30 -24.52
C SER A 3 -15.65 3.67 -23.39
N VAL A 4 -15.01 3.34 -22.27
CA VAL A 4 -15.69 2.82 -21.08
C VAL A 4 -16.22 3.98 -20.25
N SER A 5 -17.50 3.93 -19.86
CA SER A 5 -18.10 4.97 -19.03
C SER A 5 -17.52 4.97 -17.62
N ARG A 6 -17.17 6.16 -17.11
CA ARG A 6 -16.70 6.36 -15.73
C ARG A 6 -17.68 5.81 -14.70
N ARG A 7 -18.99 5.91 -14.98
CA ARG A 7 -20.05 5.40 -14.09
C ARG A 7 -19.97 3.88 -13.93
N SER A 8 -19.71 3.16 -15.02
CA SER A 8 -19.57 1.70 -15.03
C SER A 8 -18.31 1.26 -14.27
N ILE A 9 -17.21 2.02 -14.39
CA ILE A 9 -15.98 1.76 -13.64
C ILE A 9 -16.23 1.92 -12.13
N MET A 10 -16.88 3.02 -11.72
CA MET A 10 -17.18 3.26 -10.30
C MET A 10 -18.10 2.18 -9.72
N TRP A 11 -19.08 1.73 -10.50
CA TRP A 11 -19.97 0.64 -10.10
C TRP A 11 -19.24 -0.68 -9.93
N ASP A 12 -18.39 -1.06 -10.88
CA ASP A 12 -17.63 -2.31 -10.80
C ASP A 12 -16.65 -2.28 -9.63
N LEU A 13 -15.98 -1.15 -9.40
CA LEU A 13 -15.12 -0.94 -8.23
C LEU A 13 -15.88 -1.06 -6.91
N GLN A 14 -17.10 -0.53 -6.83
CA GLN A 14 -17.90 -0.62 -5.61
C GLN A 14 -18.25 -2.09 -5.29
N ARG A 15 -18.58 -2.91 -6.29
CA ARG A 15 -18.93 -4.33 -6.09
C ARG A 15 -17.71 -5.20 -5.82
N ASN A 16 -16.58 -4.89 -6.46
CA ASN A 16 -15.33 -5.63 -6.34
C ASN A 16 -14.46 -5.16 -5.16
N GLY A 17 -15.00 -4.39 -4.22
CA GLY A 17 -14.28 -3.94 -3.02
C GLY A 17 -13.09 -3.01 -3.31
N GLY A 18 -13.16 -2.23 -4.39
CA GLY A 18 -12.09 -1.34 -4.82
C GLY A 18 -10.94 -2.04 -5.55
N ASN A 19 -11.10 -3.30 -5.96
CA ASN A 19 -10.07 -4.03 -6.70
C ASN A 19 -9.92 -3.50 -8.14
N VAL A 20 -8.97 -2.59 -8.31
CA VAL A 20 -8.65 -1.96 -9.60
C VAL A 20 -8.14 -2.98 -10.62
N VAL A 21 -7.33 -3.96 -10.19
CA VAL A 21 -6.74 -4.97 -11.10
C VAL A 21 -7.81 -5.83 -11.74
N ALA A 22 -8.77 -6.35 -10.95
CA ALA A 22 -9.88 -7.13 -11.48
C ALA A 22 -10.72 -6.33 -12.50
N THR A 23 -10.90 -5.03 -12.24
CA THR A 23 -11.65 -4.13 -13.11
C THR A 23 -10.90 -3.87 -14.42
N THR A 24 -9.58 -3.67 -14.37
CA THR A 24 -8.76 -3.45 -15.58
C THR A 24 -8.65 -4.70 -16.44
N GLU A 25 -8.47 -5.88 -15.84
CA GLU A 25 -8.42 -7.15 -16.56
C GLU A 25 -9.74 -7.41 -17.32
N ARG A 26 -10.89 -7.09 -16.71
CA ARG A 26 -12.20 -7.21 -17.35
C ARG A 26 -12.34 -6.28 -18.56
N ILE A 27 -11.91 -5.02 -18.42
CA ILE A 27 -11.92 -4.05 -19.52
C ILE A 27 -11.01 -4.50 -20.67
N LEU A 28 -9.79 -4.97 -20.35
CA LEU A 28 -8.79 -5.38 -21.34
C LEU A 28 -9.15 -6.70 -22.04
N SER A 29 -9.80 -7.62 -21.34
CA SER A 29 -10.30 -8.89 -21.90
C SER A 29 -11.52 -8.73 -22.80
N GLY A 30 -12.04 -7.52 -22.98
CA GLY A 30 -13.17 -7.23 -23.86
C GLY A 30 -14.54 -7.66 -23.30
N ARG A 31 -14.58 -8.26 -22.11
CA ARG A 31 -15.82 -8.40 -21.34
C ARG A 31 -16.15 -7.02 -20.77
N GLY A 32 -17.00 -6.26 -21.46
CA GLY A 32 -17.45 -4.95 -21.00
C GLY A 32 -17.91 -4.94 -19.53
N LEU A 33 -17.86 -3.77 -18.90
CA LEU A 33 -18.34 -3.59 -17.54
C LEU A 33 -19.88 -3.63 -17.50
N GLU A 34 -20.42 -4.13 -16.40
CA GLU A 34 -21.87 -4.17 -16.21
C GLU A 34 -22.45 -2.76 -16.11
N ASN A 35 -23.63 -2.58 -16.70
CA ASN A 35 -24.29 -1.28 -16.70
C ASN A 35 -24.88 -0.99 -15.31
N PRO A 36 -24.46 0.10 -14.64
CA PRO A 36 -24.95 0.41 -13.31
C PRO A 36 -26.46 0.68 -13.27
N PRO A 37 -27.15 0.31 -12.18
CA PRO A 37 -28.55 0.68 -11.98
C PRO A 37 -28.71 2.20 -11.93
N GLN A 38 -29.90 2.70 -12.29
CA GLN A 38 -30.17 4.14 -12.30
C GLN A 38 -30.06 4.78 -10.92
N SER A 39 -30.33 4.01 -9.85
CA SER A 39 -30.18 4.41 -8.45
C SER A 39 -28.73 4.60 -8.00
N PHE A 40 -27.75 4.09 -8.76
CA PHE A 40 -26.34 4.31 -8.42
C PHE A 40 -25.94 5.75 -8.71
N GLN A 41 -25.86 6.56 -7.66
CA GLN A 41 -25.43 7.95 -7.74
C GLN A 41 -23.95 8.03 -7.33
N PRO A 42 -23.03 8.19 -8.30
CA PRO A 42 -21.62 8.30 -7.96
C PRO A 42 -21.38 9.55 -7.11
N PRO A 43 -20.45 9.50 -6.14
CA PRO A 43 -20.12 10.68 -5.35
C PRO A 43 -19.63 11.81 -6.27
N PRO A 44 -19.96 13.08 -5.95
CA PRO A 44 -19.50 14.20 -6.75
C PRO A 44 -17.96 14.18 -6.81
N PRO A 45 -17.36 14.56 -7.95
CA PRO A 45 -15.91 14.58 -8.06
C PRO A 45 -15.34 15.52 -7.00
N ALA A 46 -14.49 14.98 -6.13
CA ALA A 46 -13.73 15.81 -5.20
C ALA A 46 -12.90 16.80 -6.03
N GLN A 47 -13.06 18.09 -5.76
CA GLN A 47 -12.26 19.14 -6.37
C GLN A 47 -10.82 18.95 -5.90
N THR A 48 -10.01 18.26 -6.68
CA THR A 48 -8.56 18.24 -6.47
C THR A 48 -8.04 19.64 -6.83
N PRO A 49 -7.36 20.36 -5.92
CA PRO A 49 -6.71 21.60 -6.30
C PRO A 49 -5.73 21.26 -7.43
N THR A 50 -5.85 21.96 -8.55
CA THR A 50 -4.87 21.89 -9.64
C THR A 50 -3.51 22.20 -9.04
N SER A 51 -2.59 21.22 -9.04
CA SER A 51 -1.22 21.43 -8.61
C SER A 51 -0.53 22.36 -9.60
N SER A 52 -0.66 23.67 -9.39
CA SER A 52 0.29 24.63 -9.92
C SER A 52 1.61 24.42 -9.16
N THR A 53 2.71 24.40 -9.90
CA THR A 53 4.07 24.44 -9.37
C THR A 53 4.15 25.49 -8.25
N PRO A 54 4.56 25.13 -7.02
CA PRO A 54 4.52 26.08 -5.92
C PRO A 54 5.60 27.16 -6.11
N THR A 55 5.15 28.36 -6.45
CA THR A 55 5.85 29.60 -6.09
C THR A 55 5.89 29.66 -4.55
N PRO A 56 7.04 29.96 -3.90
CA PRO A 56 7.10 29.99 -2.45
C PRO A 56 6.22 31.12 -1.91
N ALA A 57 5.07 30.76 -1.33
CA ALA A 57 4.19 31.69 -0.64
C ALA A 57 4.69 31.96 0.77
N ALA A 58 4.53 33.21 1.22
CA ALA A 58 4.82 33.66 2.58
C ALA A 58 4.12 32.78 3.63
N LYS A 59 4.82 32.56 4.75
CA LYS A 59 4.49 31.64 5.86
C LYS A 59 2.99 31.57 6.19
N PRO A 60 2.42 30.36 6.40
CA PRO A 60 0.99 30.20 6.67
C PRO A 60 0.60 30.70 8.07
N ALA A 61 -0.60 31.28 8.18
CA ALA A 61 -1.26 31.71 9.42
C ALA A 61 -1.68 30.56 10.36
N GLN A 62 -1.28 29.32 10.06
CA GLN A 62 -1.65 28.13 10.81
C GLN A 62 -0.39 27.52 11.44
N PRO A 63 -0.46 27.03 12.69
CA PRO A 63 0.69 26.43 13.34
C PRO A 63 1.11 25.15 12.60
N ASP A 64 2.43 24.98 12.44
CA ASP A 64 3.03 23.81 11.79
C ASP A 64 2.52 22.51 12.39
N LEU A 65 2.39 21.47 11.56
CA LEU A 65 1.92 20.15 12.00
C LEU A 65 2.77 19.57 13.13
N ILE A 66 4.08 19.83 13.12
CA ILE A 66 5.01 19.42 14.16
C ILE A 66 4.62 20.03 15.51
N THR A 67 4.19 21.29 15.52
CA THR A 67 3.77 22.02 16.72
C THR A 67 2.35 21.61 17.13
N ARG A 68 1.41 21.49 16.18
CA ARG A 68 0.02 21.08 16.46
C ARG A 68 -0.07 19.70 17.12
N TYR A 69 0.78 18.78 16.72
CA TYR A 69 0.76 17.39 17.20
C TYR A 69 1.92 17.06 18.14
N ASN A 70 2.68 18.05 18.62
CA ASN A 70 3.83 17.87 19.53
C ASN A 70 4.83 16.79 19.08
N LEU A 71 5.15 16.75 17.78
CA LEU A 71 5.96 15.68 17.17
C LEU A 71 7.47 15.85 17.33
N LYS A 72 7.93 16.94 17.98
CA LYS A 72 9.35 17.27 18.12
C LYS A 72 10.16 16.13 18.76
N ALA A 73 9.64 15.52 19.83
CA ALA A 73 10.31 14.39 20.49
C ALA A 73 10.39 13.15 19.61
N LYS A 74 9.36 12.88 18.79
CA LYS A 74 9.35 11.75 17.85
C LYS A 74 10.34 11.94 16.71
N LEU A 75 10.48 13.17 16.21
CA LEU A 75 11.48 13.48 15.19
C LEU A 75 12.90 13.35 15.74
N ALA A 76 13.17 13.84 16.95
CA ALA A 76 14.47 13.66 17.61
C ALA A 76 14.81 12.18 17.84
N ALA A 77 13.83 11.37 18.28
CA ALA A 77 14.01 9.93 18.42
C ALA A 77 14.27 9.25 17.07
N GLN A 78 13.52 9.62 16.03
CA GLN A 78 13.68 9.05 14.68
C GLN A 78 15.00 9.47 14.04
N GLU A 79 15.49 10.69 14.29
CA GLU A 79 16.78 11.18 13.79
C GLU A 79 17.95 10.50 14.52
N ALA A 80 17.83 10.29 15.83
CA ALA A 80 18.78 9.47 16.59
C ALA A 80 18.79 8.01 16.11
N GLU A 81 17.63 7.42 15.83
CA GLU A 81 17.52 6.07 15.25
C GLU A 81 18.09 6.02 13.83
N ALA A 82 17.89 7.05 13.02
CA ALA A 82 18.46 7.15 11.67
C ALA A 82 19.98 7.32 11.70
N GLN A 83 20.52 8.11 12.63
CA GLN A 83 21.97 8.26 12.83
C GLN A 83 22.60 6.98 13.39
N ALA A 84 21.93 6.30 14.32
CA ALA A 84 22.37 5.00 14.82
C ALA A 84 22.31 3.91 13.74
N GLN A 85 21.31 3.95 12.85
CA GLN A 85 21.22 3.03 11.70
C GLN A 85 22.25 3.36 10.62
N ALA A 86 22.59 4.64 10.40
CA ALA A 86 23.66 5.03 9.48
C ALA A 86 25.05 4.61 9.99
N GLN A 87 25.28 4.61 11.31
CA GLN A 87 26.51 4.09 11.92
C GLN A 87 26.55 2.56 12.00
N ALA A 88 25.40 1.90 12.17
CA ALA A 88 25.28 0.43 12.14
C ALA A 88 25.31 -0.18 10.73
N ALA A 89 25.16 0.62 9.66
CA ALA A 89 25.30 0.12 8.29
C ALA A 89 26.76 -0.14 7.86
N ALA A 90 27.75 0.26 8.68
CA ALA A 90 29.16 0.01 8.43
C ALA A 90 29.68 -1.30 9.08
N VAL A 91 28.90 -1.95 9.94
CA VAL A 91 29.31 -3.16 10.66
C VAL A 91 28.12 -4.13 10.72
N GLU A 92 28.33 -5.35 10.22
CA GLU A 92 27.45 -6.52 10.40
C GLU A 92 26.21 -6.64 9.51
N SER A 93 26.49 -7.19 8.33
CA SER A 93 25.81 -8.37 7.83
C SER A 93 25.41 -9.37 8.94
N GLU A 94 24.20 -9.90 8.80
CA GLU A 94 23.65 -11.10 9.43
C GLU A 94 22.97 -10.96 10.82
N THR A 95 21.73 -11.45 10.83
CA THR A 95 20.92 -11.91 11.97
C THR A 95 20.06 -10.88 12.74
N LYS A 96 18.74 -11.00 12.48
CA LYS A 96 17.58 -10.84 13.37
C LYS A 96 16.55 -9.77 12.94
N PRO A 97 15.25 -10.13 12.83
CA PRO A 97 14.23 -9.21 12.34
C PRO A 97 13.90 -8.18 13.42
N LYS A 98 14.20 -6.90 13.16
CA LYS A 98 13.75 -5.81 14.02
C LYS A 98 12.25 -5.57 13.78
N GLN A 99 11.45 -6.02 14.75
CA GLN A 99 10.07 -5.61 14.96
C GLN A 99 10.04 -4.12 15.35
N GLY A 100 10.17 -3.26 14.36
CA GLY A 100 9.84 -1.84 14.43
C GLY A 100 9.19 -1.54 13.10
N GLY A 101 7.90 -1.20 13.11
CA GLY A 101 7.04 -1.17 11.92
C GLY A 101 7.78 -0.58 10.73
N GLN A 102 8.07 -1.42 9.72
CA GLN A 102 8.78 -0.99 8.53
C GLN A 102 8.03 0.20 7.94
N SER A 103 8.60 1.38 8.15
CA SER A 103 8.12 2.60 7.55
C SER A 103 8.10 2.36 6.05
N TRP A 104 6.92 2.57 5.47
CA TRP A 104 6.68 2.38 4.05
C TRP A 104 7.69 3.24 3.28
N SER A 105 8.54 2.61 2.47
CA SER A 105 9.63 3.35 1.82
C SER A 105 9.07 4.46 0.92
N THR A 106 9.72 5.62 0.92
CA THR A 106 9.30 6.77 0.11
C THR A 106 9.57 6.53 -1.39
N ASN A 107 10.56 5.67 -1.70
CA ASN A 107 10.92 5.28 -3.06
C ASN A 107 9.99 4.16 -3.60
N LYS A 108 9.41 4.40 -4.79
CA LYS A 108 8.49 3.47 -5.45
C LYS A 108 9.13 2.11 -5.77
N GLY A 109 10.38 2.07 -6.21
CA GLY A 109 11.06 0.83 -6.61
C GLY A 109 11.30 -0.10 -5.42
N GLU A 110 11.87 0.46 -4.35
CA GLU A 110 12.12 -0.24 -3.09
C GLU A 110 10.84 -0.77 -2.46
N ARG A 111 9.76 0.03 -2.51
CA ARG A 111 8.45 -0.35 -1.99
C ARG A 111 7.87 -1.55 -2.73
N GLN A 112 7.94 -1.54 -4.06
CA GLN A 112 7.47 -2.66 -4.87
C GLN A 112 8.26 -3.93 -4.55
N ALA A 113 9.59 -3.84 -4.48
CA ALA A 113 10.44 -4.98 -4.12
C ALA A 113 10.15 -5.52 -2.71
N LEU A 114 9.91 -4.65 -1.74
CA LEU A 114 9.60 -5.04 -0.35
C LEU A 114 8.23 -5.73 -0.26
N LEU A 115 7.21 -5.21 -0.95
CA LEU A 115 5.89 -5.84 -1.00
C LEU A 115 5.93 -7.20 -1.71
N GLN A 116 6.72 -7.30 -2.78
CA GLN A 116 6.96 -8.54 -3.50
C GLN A 116 7.56 -9.60 -2.56
N LYS A 117 8.65 -9.24 -1.85
CA LYS A 117 9.28 -10.12 -0.85
C LYS A 117 8.30 -10.55 0.24
N ARG A 118 7.55 -9.62 0.82
CA ARG A 118 6.57 -9.93 1.88
C ARG A 118 5.47 -10.89 1.39
N ARG A 119 5.05 -10.77 0.13
CA ARG A 119 4.08 -11.68 -0.49
C ARG A 119 4.69 -13.06 -0.69
N GLU A 120 5.90 -13.15 -1.22
CA GLU A 120 6.60 -14.42 -1.45
C GLU A 120 6.86 -15.17 -0.13
N GLU A 121 7.30 -14.47 0.91
CA GLU A 121 7.48 -15.02 2.26
C GLU A 121 6.17 -15.59 2.82
N MET A 122 5.06 -14.87 2.66
CA MET A 122 3.74 -15.33 3.09
C MET A 122 3.34 -16.62 2.37
N ILE A 123 3.56 -16.70 1.05
CA ILE A 123 3.23 -17.87 0.24
C ILE A 123 4.06 -19.08 0.69
N LEU A 124 5.37 -18.90 0.89
CA LEU A 124 6.25 -19.97 1.34
C LEU A 124 5.89 -20.47 2.74
N ALA A 125 5.59 -19.57 3.67
CA ALA A 125 5.17 -19.94 5.02
C ALA A 125 3.84 -20.70 5.01
N ALA A 126 2.86 -20.25 4.22
CA ALA A 126 1.58 -20.95 4.07
C ALA A 126 1.78 -22.35 3.48
N ARG A 127 2.65 -22.48 2.48
CA ARG A 127 2.96 -23.77 1.85
C ARG A 127 3.61 -24.74 2.84
N ARG A 128 4.64 -24.31 3.57
CA ARG A 128 5.29 -25.13 4.61
C ARG A 128 4.30 -25.60 5.68
N LYS A 129 3.46 -24.68 6.16
CA LYS A 129 2.42 -25.02 7.15
C LYS A 129 1.42 -26.06 6.63
N MET A 130 1.08 -26.00 5.33
CA MET A 130 0.17 -26.97 4.70
C MET A 130 0.85 -28.34 4.55
N GLU A 131 2.11 -28.36 4.11
CA GLU A 131 2.91 -29.59 4.00
C GLU A 131 3.09 -30.30 5.35
N GLU A 132 3.35 -29.55 6.43
CA GLU A 132 3.42 -30.09 7.79
C GLU A 132 2.10 -30.71 8.25
N ARG A 133 0.97 -30.04 7.96
CA ARG A 133 -0.37 -30.56 8.28
C ARG A 133 -0.67 -31.85 7.53
N VAL A 134 -0.41 -31.89 6.23
CA VAL A 134 -0.60 -33.10 5.41
C VAL A 134 0.28 -34.24 5.90
N LYS A 135 1.54 -33.95 6.29
CA LYS A 135 2.45 -34.98 6.85
C LYS A 135 1.94 -35.51 8.19
N ALA A 136 1.42 -34.66 9.05
CA ALA A 136 0.83 -35.06 10.34
C ALA A 136 -0.45 -35.89 10.14
N GLU A 137 -1.36 -35.47 9.26
CA GLU A 137 -2.57 -36.23 8.91
C GLU A 137 -2.23 -37.59 8.30
N LYS A 138 -1.23 -37.65 7.42
CA LYS A 138 -0.76 -38.91 6.83
C LYS A 138 -0.14 -39.84 7.86
N ALA A 139 0.54 -39.32 8.89
CA ALA A 139 1.09 -40.10 9.98
C ALA A 139 0.03 -40.59 11.00
N MET A 140 -1.12 -39.92 11.09
CA MET A 140 -2.25 -40.34 11.93
C MET A 140 -3.20 -41.34 11.24
N SER A 141 -3.16 -41.42 9.91
CA SER A 141 -4.05 -42.28 9.10
C SER A 141 -3.39 -43.57 8.59
N GLY A 142 -2.12 -43.84 8.95
CA GLY A 142 -1.39 -45.07 8.64
C GLY A 142 -1.11 -45.85 9.90
#